data_AF-A0A1W1E6U0-F1
#
_entry.id   AF-A0A1W1E6U0-F1
#
_cell.length_a   1.000
_cell.length_b   1.000
_cell.length_c   1.000
_cell.angle_alpha   90.00
_cell.angle_beta   90.00
_cell.angle_gamma   90.00
#
_symmetry.space_group_name_H-M   'P 1'
#
loop_
_entity.id
_entity.type
_entity.pdbx_description
1 polymer ?
#
loop_
_entity_poly.entity_id
_entity_poly.type
_entity_poly.pdbx_seq_one_letter_code
_entity_poly.pdbx_strand_id
1 'polypeptide(L)'
;MKTCYDKKKKGTVMTPQEKEFEAMKSEIHKEIRAIFKTNMKIFDWDIPENDDRASAELILGAMQEALDTLKEEVTSGKYDNY
;
A
#
# COMPACT_ATOMS: atom_id res chain seq x y z
N MET A 1 13.21 -36.49 33.05
CA MET A 1 13.85 -36.06 31.79
C MET A 1 12.75 -35.91 30.75
N LYS A 2 12.68 -34.74 30.09
CA LYS A 2 11.67 -34.24 29.13
C LYS A 2 10.32 -33.84 29.70
N THR A 3 10.26 -32.58 30.12
CA THR A 3 9.05 -31.81 30.39
C THR A 3 8.17 -31.70 29.15
N CYS A 4 6.88 -31.96 29.37
CA CYS A 4 5.77 -31.55 28.53
C CYS A 4 5.93 -30.09 28.11
N TYR A 5 5.87 -29.79 26.83
CA TYR A 5 5.10 -28.66 26.32
C TYR A 5 5.04 -28.79 24.81
N ASP A 6 3.93 -29.40 24.37
CA ASP A 6 3.51 -29.38 22.99
C ASP A 6 3.60 -27.96 22.43
N LYS A 7 4.29 -27.85 21.30
CA LYS A 7 4.34 -26.65 20.46
C LYS A 7 2.94 -26.36 19.91
N LYS A 8 2.03 -25.86 20.75
CA LYS A 8 0.81 -25.21 20.28
C LYS A 8 1.26 -23.95 19.55
N LYS A 9 1.13 -23.95 18.21
CA LYS A 9 1.10 -22.73 17.41
C LYS A 9 0.10 -21.79 18.10
N LYS A 10 0.60 -20.74 18.77
CA LYS A 10 -0.25 -19.62 19.17
C LYS A 10 -0.80 -19.04 17.87
N GLY A 11 -2.08 -19.25 17.60
CA GLY A 11 -2.78 -18.43 16.63
C GLY A 11 -2.65 -17.00 17.12
N THR A 12 -1.87 -16.18 16.41
CA THR A 12 -1.68 -14.78 16.77
C THR A 12 -3.04 -14.11 16.72
N VAL A 13 -3.55 -13.69 17.88
CA VAL A 13 -4.78 -12.91 17.96
C VAL A 13 -4.45 -11.56 17.34
N MET A 14 -5.08 -11.25 16.20
CA MET A 14 -4.96 -9.93 15.57
C MET A 14 -5.32 -8.84 16.56
N THR A 15 -4.51 -7.79 16.60
CA THR A 15 -4.79 -6.54 17.31
C THR A 15 -6.07 -5.91 16.76
N PRO A 16 -6.77 -5.06 17.54
CA PRO A 16 -7.91 -4.30 17.05
C PRO A 16 -7.61 -3.52 15.76
N GLN A 17 -6.42 -2.92 15.68
CA GLN A 17 -5.93 -2.18 14.52
C GLN A 17 -5.78 -3.06 13.28
N GLU A 18 -5.23 -4.27 13.42
CA GLU A 18 -5.11 -5.23 12.31
C GLU A 18 -6.48 -5.70 11.80
N LYS A 19 -7.47 -5.83 12.70
CA LYS A 19 -8.84 -6.21 12.31
C LYS A 19 -9.55 -5.10 11.54
N GLU A 20 -9.45 -3.85 12.00
CA GLU A 20 -9.98 -2.70 11.26
C GLU A 20 -9.26 -2.51 9.92
N PHE A 21 -7.94 -2.70 9.90
CA PHE A 21 -7.16 -2.66 8.67
C PHE A 21 -7.64 -3.68 7.64
N GLU A 22 -7.84 -4.94 8.02
CA GLU A 22 -8.34 -5.95 7.07
C GLU A 22 -9.77 -5.64 6.57
N ALA A 23 -10.59 -4.96 7.37
CA ALA A 23 -11.90 -4.46 6.93
C ALA A 23 -11.79 -3.27 5.95
N MET A 24 -10.78 -2.41 6.10
CA MET A 24 -10.58 -1.21 5.27
C MET A 24 -9.67 -1.42 4.07
N LYS A 25 -8.87 -2.49 4.04
CA LYS A 25 -7.87 -2.79 3.02
C LYS A 25 -8.43 -2.76 1.60
N SER A 26 -9.66 -3.23 1.40
CA SER A 26 -10.33 -3.15 0.10
C SER A 26 -10.60 -1.72 -0.34
N GLU A 27 -10.99 -0.83 0.58
CA GLU A 27 -11.19 0.59 0.28
C GLU A 27 -9.86 1.30 0.02
N ILE A 28 -8.81 1.02 0.81
CA ILE A 28 -7.45 1.54 0.54
C ILE A 28 -6.99 1.14 -0.88
N HIS A 29 -7.14 -0.13 -1.26
CA HIS A 29 -6.80 -0.57 -2.62
C HIS A 29 -7.62 0.13 -3.71
N LYS A 30 -8.90 0.42 -3.45
CA LYS A 30 -9.77 1.12 -4.39
C LYS A 30 -9.37 2.57 -4.55
N GLU A 31 -9.02 3.25 -3.45
CA GLU A 31 -8.53 4.63 -3.45
C GLU A 31 -7.21 4.77 -4.21
N ILE A 32 -6.24 3.87 -3.96
CA ILE A 32 -4.96 3.84 -4.69
C ILE A 32 -5.20 3.63 -6.20
N ARG A 33 -6.12 2.73 -6.59
CA ARG A 33 -6.49 2.54 -8.00
C ARG A 33 -7.16 3.77 -8.61
N ALA A 34 -7.96 4.51 -7.83
CA ALA A 34 -8.60 5.73 -8.30
C ALA A 34 -7.55 6.82 -8.58
N ILE A 35 -6.57 6.99 -7.69
CA ILE A 35 -5.44 7.90 -7.88
C ILE A 35 -4.67 7.52 -9.15
N PHE A 36 -4.32 6.26 -9.33
CA PHE A 36 -3.65 5.77 -10.55
C PHE A 36 -4.42 6.14 -11.82
N LYS A 37 -5.73 5.84 -11.87
CA LYS A 37 -6.58 6.11 -13.04
C LYS A 37 -6.73 7.60 -13.33
N THR A 38 -6.79 8.43 -12.30
CA THR A 38 -6.82 9.89 -12.47
C THR A 38 -5.53 10.39 -13.12
N ASN A 39 -4.38 9.85 -12.72
CA ASN A 39 -3.10 10.21 -13.32
C ASN A 39 -2.95 9.70 -14.76
N MET A 40 -3.47 8.50 -15.09
CA MET A 40 -3.49 8.01 -16.48
C MET A 40 -4.18 8.99 -17.44
N LYS A 41 -5.26 9.65 -17.00
CA LYS A 41 -5.97 10.64 -17.83
C LYS A 41 -5.16 11.92 -18.11
N ILE A 42 -4.13 12.21 -17.31
CA ILE A 42 -3.22 13.35 -17.56
C ILE A 42 -2.32 13.04 -18.76
N PHE A 43 -1.87 11.78 -18.89
CA PHE A 43 -1.04 11.33 -20.02
C PHE A 43 -1.85 11.12 -21.31
N ASP A 44 -3.17 11.05 -21.20
CA ASP A 44 -4.12 10.95 -22.33
C ASP A 44 -4.32 12.31 -23.05
N TRP A 45 -3.79 13.41 -22.51
CA TRP A 45 -3.82 14.72 -23.16
C TRP A 45 -2.76 14.80 -24.29
N ASP A 46 -3.16 14.33 -25.47
CA ASP A 46 -2.65 14.76 -26.79
C ASP A 46 -1.28 14.19 -27.26
N ILE A 47 -0.98 12.92 -26.91
CA ILE A 47 0.15 12.19 -27.51
C ILE A 47 -0.38 11.21 -28.58
N PRO A 48 -0.22 11.51 -29.89
CA PRO A 48 -0.79 10.71 -30.97
C PRO A 48 -0.24 9.27 -31.06
N GLU A 49 0.90 8.98 -30.44
CA GLU A 49 1.49 7.64 -30.31
C GLU A 49 1.63 7.21 -28.84
N ASN A 50 0.71 7.60 -27.95
CA ASN A 50 0.80 7.22 -26.54
C ASN A 50 0.87 5.69 -26.37
N ASP A 51 1.96 5.21 -25.80
CA ASP A 51 2.03 3.86 -25.25
C ASP A 51 1.46 3.91 -23.83
N ASP A 52 0.17 3.59 -23.70
CA ASP A 52 -0.55 3.55 -22.42
C ASP A 52 0.19 2.72 -21.36
N ARG A 53 0.91 1.67 -21.78
CA ARG A 53 1.67 0.83 -20.85
C ARG A 53 2.91 1.57 -20.35
N ALA A 54 3.66 2.21 -21.23
CA ALA A 54 4.83 2.99 -20.83
C ALA A 54 4.44 4.12 -19.87
N SER A 55 3.35 4.82 -20.16
CA SER A 55 2.76 5.83 -19.28
C SER A 55 2.33 5.25 -17.92
N ALA A 56 1.68 4.07 -17.93
CA ALA A 56 1.31 3.37 -16.69
C ALA A 56 2.53 2.99 -15.83
N GLU A 57 3.61 2.50 -16.45
CA GLU A 57 4.84 2.13 -15.76
C GLU A 57 5.52 3.35 -15.12
N LEU A 58 5.53 4.50 -15.79
CA LEU A 58 6.03 5.77 -15.23
C LEU A 58 5.21 6.24 -14.03
N ILE A 59 3.87 6.19 -14.14
CA ILE A 59 2.97 6.58 -13.03
C ILE A 59 3.18 5.65 -11.83
N LEU A 60 3.28 4.33 -12.06
CA LEU A 60 3.53 3.38 -10.98
C LEU A 60 4.89 3.62 -10.30
N GLY A 61 5.92 4.00 -11.07
CA GLY A 61 7.22 4.40 -10.53
C GLY A 61 7.09 5.58 -9.56
N ALA A 62 6.46 6.68 -9.99
CA ALA A 62 6.25 7.85 -9.15
C ALA A 62 5.38 7.55 -7.90
N MET A 63 4.35 6.71 -8.06
CA MET A 63 3.54 6.26 -6.92
C MET A 63 4.35 5.44 -5.91
N GLN A 64 5.26 4.58 -6.38
CA GLN A 64 6.14 3.80 -5.51
C GLN A 64 7.12 4.70 -4.75
N GLU A 65 7.76 5.67 -5.42
CA GLU A 65 8.64 6.65 -4.77
C GLU A 65 7.92 7.45 -3.67
N ALA A 66 6.67 7.85 -3.92
CA ALA A 66 5.85 8.54 -2.92
C ALA A 66 5.51 7.63 -1.73
N LEU A 67 5.18 6.36 -1.98
CA LEU A 67 4.92 5.38 -0.92
C LEU A 67 6.18 5.09 -0.09
N ASP A 68 7.33 4.99 -0.73
CA ASP A 68 8.62 4.79 -0.05
C ASP A 68 8.96 5.98 0.83
N THR A 69 8.74 7.20 0.34
CA THR A 69 8.88 8.43 1.14
C THR A 69 7.95 8.41 2.35
N LEU A 70 6.66 8.08 2.18
CA LEU A 70 5.72 7.98 3.30
C LEU A 70 6.16 6.93 4.33
N LYS A 71 6.73 5.81 3.86
CA LYS A 71 7.27 4.78 4.73
C LYS A 71 8.44 5.31 5.55
N GLU A 72 9.37 6.05 4.94
CA GLU A 72 10.47 6.71 5.66
C GLU A 72 9.93 7.66 6.73
N GLU A 73 8.96 8.50 6.37
CA GLU A 73 8.31 9.45 7.28
C GLU A 73 7.66 8.75 8.48
N VAL A 74 6.93 7.66 8.26
CA VAL A 74 6.37 6.82 9.33
C VAL A 74 7.48 6.25 10.22
N THR A 75 8.54 5.68 9.63
CA THR A 75 9.64 5.09 10.42
C THR A 75 10.45 6.13 11.19
N SER A 76 10.45 7.39 10.73
CA SER A 76 11.10 8.50 11.42
C SER A 76 10.29 9.06 12.60
N GLY A 77 9.07 8.56 12.83
CA GLY A 77 8.18 9.02 13.88
C GLY A 77 7.41 10.30 13.54
N LYS A 78 7.42 10.75 12.27
CA LYS A 78 6.71 11.98 11.83
C LYS A 78 5.22 11.95 12.19
N TYR A 79 4.64 10.77 12.26
CA TYR A 79 3.21 10.54 12.50
C TYR A 79 2.89 9.95 13.89
N ASP A 80 3.85 9.88 14.81
CA ASP A 80 3.63 9.26 16.14
C ASP A 80 2.56 9.97 16.99
N ASN A 81 2.19 11.20 16.63
CA ASN A 81 1.17 12.01 17.30
C ASN A 81 0.00 12.41 16.38
N TYR A 82 -0.19 11.68 15.28
CA TYR A 82 -1.24 11.96 14.30
C TYR A 82 -2.57 11.29 14.67
#